data_AF-A0A839A6F0-F1
#
_entry.id   AF-A0A839A6F0-F1
#
_cell.length_a   1.000
_cell.length_b   1.000
_cell.length_c   1.000
_cell.angle_alpha   90.00
_cell.angle_beta   90.00
_cell.angle_gamma   90.00
#
_symmetry.space_group_name_H-M   'P 1'
#
loop_
_entity.id
_entity.type
_entity.pdbx_description
1 polymer ?
#
loop_
_entity_poly.entity_id
_entity_poly.type
_entity_poly.pdbx_seq_one_letter_code
_entity_poly.pdbx_strand_id
1 'polypeptide(L)'
;MSRVNLYVHYDSVTNHIMTRGIDLVLEDFESQYVPNNIILAQAPPEVGRFDAQTNFKVLRNKTEVANYFEASSNAELRMSNWIDFENMESMHQLTANEIAEILYLFHANKGLKSAFFYKLQNNYVFLRLPNGLLKVFYRFVSHFYSRFQRVIQARMVALVNESRSLFFMRKEKVNPLPLNIVEQIAPLFSRGIKINFVQAIQTGTYWKVPLNIIEDELTLLTQDQVPKEHIGFLVYDTNAQRWTLELEVIEDIDDFELRSQGVISSSVDA
;
A
#
# COMPACT_ATOMS: atom_id res chain seq x y z
N MET A 1 -21.33 1.79 4.82
CA MET A 1 -20.35 0.88 4.19
C MET A 1 -20.15 -0.27 5.14
N SER A 2 -20.10 -1.50 4.65
CA SER A 2 -19.73 -2.65 5.48
C SER A 2 -18.28 -2.51 5.96
N ARG A 3 -18.00 -2.98 7.17
CA ARG A 3 -16.62 -3.13 7.67
C ARG A 3 -15.85 -4.08 6.75
N VAL A 4 -14.57 -3.81 6.52
CA VAL A 4 -13.71 -4.62 5.65
C VAL A 4 -12.32 -4.76 6.25
N ASN A 5 -11.75 -5.97 6.17
CA ASN A 5 -10.38 -6.19 6.61
C ASN A 5 -9.40 -5.69 5.55
N LEU A 6 -8.29 -5.13 6.01
CA LEU A 6 -7.19 -4.70 5.15
C LEU A 6 -6.02 -5.66 5.28
N TYR A 7 -5.25 -5.78 4.21
CA TYR A 7 -4.01 -6.57 4.19
C TYR A 7 -2.87 -5.72 3.65
N VAL A 8 -1.70 -5.86 4.26
CA VAL A 8 -0.43 -5.28 3.80
C VAL A 8 0.68 -6.32 3.97
N HIS A 9 1.44 -6.57 2.92
CA HIS A 9 2.66 -7.37 2.98
C HIS A 9 3.78 -6.70 2.18
N TYR A 10 4.94 -6.50 2.81
CA TYR A 10 6.12 -5.91 2.21
C TYR A 10 7.18 -6.98 1.92
N ASP A 11 7.54 -7.11 0.65
CA ASP A 11 8.67 -7.92 0.20
C ASP A 11 9.89 -7.00 0.03
N SER A 12 10.86 -7.13 0.93
CA SER A 12 12.08 -6.32 0.95
C SER A 12 13.09 -6.71 -0.12
N VAL A 13 13.04 -7.94 -0.63
CA VAL A 13 13.97 -8.45 -1.65
C VAL A 13 13.70 -7.77 -2.99
N THR A 14 12.42 -7.62 -3.33
CA THR A 14 11.98 -7.03 -4.59
C THR A 14 11.38 -5.63 -4.43
N ASN A 15 11.34 -5.14 -3.19
CA ASN A 15 10.87 -3.80 -2.80
C ASN A 15 9.45 -3.48 -3.32
N HIS A 16 8.51 -4.35 -3.00
CA HIS A 16 7.10 -4.15 -3.32
C HIS A 16 6.19 -4.38 -2.13
N ILE A 17 5.06 -3.67 -2.14
CA ILE A 17 3.99 -3.86 -1.17
C ILE A 17 2.78 -4.45 -1.87
N MET A 18 2.28 -5.54 -1.30
CA MET A 18 1.04 -6.18 -1.69
C MET A 18 -0.07 -5.76 -0.73
N THR A 19 -1.21 -5.33 -1.26
CA THR A 19 -2.33 -4.89 -0.44
C THR A 19 -3.68 -5.45 -0.88
N ARG A 20 -4.60 -5.53 0.10
CA ARG A 20 -6.04 -5.71 -0.14
C ARG A 20 -6.84 -4.70 0.67
N GLY A 21 -7.88 -4.13 0.06
CA GLY A 21 -8.74 -3.13 0.71
C GLY A 21 -8.13 -1.72 0.83
N ILE A 22 -6.90 -1.53 0.32
CA ILE A 22 -6.15 -0.28 0.30
C ILE A 22 -5.97 0.12 -1.16
N ASP A 23 -6.75 1.07 -1.65
CA ASP A 23 -6.68 1.62 -3.00
C ASP A 23 -5.50 2.58 -3.17
N LEU A 24 -5.16 2.93 -4.42
CA LEU A 24 -4.15 3.93 -4.76
C LEU A 24 -4.84 5.08 -5.48
N VAL A 25 -4.65 6.30 -4.98
CA VAL A 25 -5.19 7.54 -5.55
C VAL A 25 -4.06 8.55 -5.76
N LEU A 26 -4.36 9.66 -6.46
CA LEU A 26 -3.34 10.66 -6.81
C LEU A 26 -2.77 11.36 -5.57
N GLU A 27 -3.59 11.56 -4.53
CA GLU A 27 -3.22 12.21 -3.29
C GLU A 27 -2.24 11.39 -2.43
N ASP A 28 -2.03 10.12 -2.79
CA ASP A 28 -1.07 9.24 -2.09
C ASP A 28 0.38 9.60 -2.43
N PHE A 29 0.63 10.30 -3.54
CA PHE A 29 1.99 10.67 -3.95
C PHE A 29 2.42 11.98 -3.32
N GLU A 30 3.68 12.03 -2.87
CA GLU A 30 4.34 13.31 -2.57
C GLU A 30 4.44 14.16 -3.85
N SER A 31 4.32 15.48 -3.71
CA SER A 31 4.16 16.40 -4.85
C SER A 31 5.28 16.32 -5.90
N GLN A 32 6.51 16.05 -5.47
CA GLN A 32 7.67 15.86 -6.36
C GLN A 32 7.71 14.47 -7.02
N TYR A 33 7.01 13.48 -6.46
CA TYR A 33 6.98 12.10 -6.95
C TYR A 33 5.64 11.73 -7.60
N VAL A 34 4.72 12.68 -7.81
CA VAL A 34 3.55 12.45 -8.67
C VAL A 34 4.04 12.06 -10.08
N PRO A 35 3.61 10.91 -10.64
CA PRO A 35 4.03 10.49 -11.97
C PRO A 35 3.72 11.56 -13.03
N ASN A 36 4.74 11.97 -13.78
CA ASN A 36 4.58 12.88 -14.91
C ASN A 36 4.07 12.14 -16.15
N ASN A 37 4.54 10.92 -16.36
CA ASN A 37 4.17 10.09 -17.49
C ASN A 37 4.07 8.65 -17.02
N ILE A 38 3.16 7.87 -17.61
CA ILE A 38 3.03 6.44 -17.30
C ILE A 38 2.88 5.63 -18.59
N ILE A 39 3.54 4.47 -18.63
CA ILE A 39 3.28 3.42 -19.60
C ILE A 39 2.16 2.55 -19.04
N LEU A 40 1.14 2.27 -19.85
CA LEU A 40 -0.03 1.48 -19.50
C LEU A 40 -0.01 0.10 -20.15
N ALA A 41 -0.31 -0.94 -19.38
CA ALA A 41 -0.55 -2.28 -19.89
C ALA A 41 -2.05 -2.52 -20.10
N GLN A 42 -2.45 -2.91 -21.31
CA GLN A 42 -3.83 -3.32 -21.63
C GLN A 42 -4.90 -2.27 -21.28
N ALA A 43 -4.57 -0.97 -21.38
CA ALA A 43 -5.53 0.09 -21.11
C ALA A 43 -6.64 0.15 -22.17
N PRO A 44 -7.89 0.50 -21.78
CA PRO A 44 -9.01 0.65 -22.71
C PRO A 44 -8.68 1.58 -23.88
N PRO A 45 -9.21 1.35 -25.09
CA PRO A 45 -8.87 2.10 -26.32
C PRO A 45 -8.86 3.62 -26.17
N GLU A 46 -9.78 4.18 -25.39
CA GLU A 46 -9.96 5.60 -25.10
C GLU A 46 -8.90 6.21 -24.18
N VAL A 47 -8.15 5.40 -23.42
CA VAL A 47 -7.17 5.87 -22.43
C VAL A 47 -5.77 5.95 -23.04
N GLY A 48 -5.23 7.15 -23.19
CA GLY A 48 -3.85 7.38 -23.64
C GLY A 48 -3.61 7.08 -25.12
N ARG A 49 -2.34 7.17 -25.54
CA ARG A 49 -1.95 7.08 -26.96
C ARG A 49 -0.80 6.10 -27.16
N PHE A 50 -0.80 5.39 -28.27
CA PHE A 50 0.35 4.58 -28.66
C PHE A 50 1.53 5.46 -29.04
N ASP A 51 2.69 5.15 -28.46
CA ASP A 51 3.95 5.71 -28.88
C ASP A 51 4.46 5.03 -30.15
N ALA A 52 4.93 5.81 -31.14
CA ALA A 52 5.33 5.26 -32.43
C ALA A 52 6.61 4.43 -32.40
N GLN A 53 7.49 4.66 -31.42
CA GLN A 53 8.81 4.01 -31.37
C GLN A 53 8.79 2.75 -30.50
N THR A 54 8.11 2.80 -29.35
CA THR A 54 8.05 1.65 -28.43
C THR A 54 6.76 0.85 -28.53
N ASN A 55 5.75 1.38 -29.22
CA ASN A 55 4.40 0.81 -29.32
C ASN A 55 3.70 0.61 -27.96
N PHE A 56 4.22 1.25 -26.90
CA PHE A 56 3.53 1.31 -25.61
C PHE A 56 2.41 2.32 -25.66
N LYS A 57 1.32 2.02 -24.95
CA LYS A 57 0.30 3.01 -24.67
C LYS A 57 0.75 3.87 -23.51
N VAL A 58 0.74 5.18 -23.66
CA VAL A 58 1.24 6.12 -22.67
C VAL A 58 0.24 7.22 -22.34
N LEU A 59 0.27 7.68 -21.09
CA LEU A 59 -0.21 9.01 -20.72
C LEU A 59 1.02 9.90 -20.55
N ARG A 60 0.95 11.09 -21.10
CA ARG A 60 2.02 12.08 -21.06
C ARG A 60 1.54 13.25 -20.21
N ASN A 61 2.44 13.87 -19.45
CA ASN A 61 2.18 14.99 -18.54
C ASN A 61 1.26 14.69 -17.33
N LYS A 62 1.43 15.50 -16.28
CA LYS A 62 0.69 15.36 -15.01
C LYS A 62 -0.83 15.47 -15.18
N THR A 63 -1.33 16.22 -16.15
CA THR A 63 -2.77 16.42 -16.35
C THR A 63 -3.44 15.17 -16.87
N GLU A 64 -2.87 14.49 -17.87
CA GLU A 64 -3.43 13.22 -18.36
C GLU A 64 -3.39 12.15 -17.27
N VAL A 65 -2.29 12.09 -16.51
CA VAL A 65 -2.17 11.18 -15.37
C VAL A 65 -3.22 11.48 -14.31
N ALA A 66 -3.38 12.74 -13.90
CA ALA A 66 -4.36 13.13 -12.89
C ALA A 66 -5.80 12.76 -13.28
N ASN A 67 -6.21 13.07 -14.51
CA ASN A 67 -7.53 12.73 -15.03
C ASN A 67 -7.77 11.22 -15.02
N TYR A 68 -6.76 10.43 -15.37
CA TYR A 68 -6.85 8.97 -15.34
C TYR A 68 -7.01 8.40 -13.92
N PHE A 69 -6.26 8.94 -12.95
CA PHE A 69 -6.42 8.57 -11.54
C PHE A 69 -7.80 8.96 -10.99
N GLU A 70 -8.30 10.14 -11.35
CA GLU A 70 -9.65 10.60 -10.97
C GLU A 70 -10.73 9.68 -11.54
N ALA A 71 -10.69 9.39 -12.84
CA ALA A 71 -11.64 8.48 -13.49
C ALA A 71 -11.58 7.07 -12.86
N SER A 72 -10.39 6.60 -12.45
CA SER A 72 -10.29 5.33 -11.73
C SER A 72 -10.83 5.40 -10.30
N SER A 73 -10.68 6.52 -9.61
CA SER A 73 -11.19 6.74 -8.25
C SER A 73 -12.72 6.78 -8.23
N ASN A 74 -13.31 7.41 -9.26
CA ASN A 74 -14.76 7.47 -9.45
C ASN A 74 -15.38 6.17 -9.99
N ALA A 75 -14.59 5.10 -10.13
CA ALA A 75 -14.99 3.81 -10.68
C ALA A 75 -15.55 3.86 -12.12
N GLU A 76 -15.27 4.94 -12.86
CA GLU A 76 -15.58 5.06 -14.29
C GLU A 76 -14.66 4.18 -15.13
N LEU A 77 -13.42 3.99 -14.66
CA LEU A 77 -12.41 3.15 -15.29
C LEU A 77 -11.75 2.24 -14.26
N ARG A 78 -11.34 1.05 -14.71
CA ARG A 78 -10.46 0.18 -13.91
C ARG A 78 -9.01 0.57 -14.16
N MET A 79 -8.27 0.94 -13.11
CA MET A 79 -6.83 1.17 -13.22
C MET A 79 -6.12 -0.07 -13.78
N SER A 80 -5.56 0.11 -14.97
CA SER A 80 -4.65 -0.80 -15.66
C SER A 80 -3.29 -0.88 -14.96
N ASN A 81 -2.50 -1.90 -15.25
CA ASN A 81 -1.12 -1.96 -14.79
C ASN A 81 -0.31 -0.82 -15.41
N TRP A 82 0.60 -0.21 -14.67
CA TRP A 82 1.40 0.88 -15.17
C TRP A 82 2.78 1.01 -14.51
N ILE A 83 3.68 1.67 -15.20
CA ILE A 83 5.02 2.08 -14.72
C ILE A 83 5.20 3.56 -15.05
N ASP A 84 5.68 4.36 -14.10
CA ASP A 84 5.99 5.76 -14.36
C ASP A 84 7.30 5.92 -15.13
N PHE A 85 7.49 7.06 -15.77
CA PHE A 85 8.77 7.41 -16.37
C PHE A 85 8.97 8.93 -16.42
N GLU A 86 10.24 9.34 -16.36
CA GLU A 86 10.60 10.75 -16.25
C GLU A 86 10.31 11.55 -17.51
N ASN A 87 10.79 11.09 -18.68
CA ASN A 87 10.64 11.82 -19.93
C ASN A 87 10.60 10.90 -21.16
N MET A 88 10.05 11.41 -22.27
CA MET A 88 9.86 10.68 -23.51
C MET A 88 11.17 10.26 -24.18
N GLU A 89 12.19 11.12 -24.13
CA GLU A 89 13.48 10.87 -24.76
C GLU A 89 14.13 9.60 -24.19
N SER A 90 14.15 9.46 -22.86
CA SER A 90 14.74 8.28 -22.22
C SER A 90 13.89 7.02 -22.44
N MET A 91 12.56 7.15 -22.58
CA MET A 91 11.68 6.03 -22.93
C MET A 91 11.92 5.56 -24.38
N HIS A 92 12.20 6.46 -25.31
CA HIS A 92 12.56 6.14 -26.70
C HIS A 92 13.92 5.43 -26.80
N GLN A 93 14.80 5.60 -25.82
CA GLN A 93 16.09 4.91 -25.76
C GLN A 93 16.00 3.47 -25.21
N LEU A 94 14.82 2.97 -24.84
CA LEU A 94 14.65 1.58 -24.40
C LEU A 94 15.10 0.60 -25.50
N THR A 95 15.90 -0.38 -25.10
CA THR A 95 16.28 -1.51 -25.97
C THR A 95 15.12 -2.49 -26.12
N ALA A 96 15.17 -3.34 -27.15
CA ALA A 96 14.22 -4.44 -27.32
C ALA A 96 14.15 -5.35 -26.08
N ASN A 97 15.27 -5.57 -25.39
CA ASN A 97 15.31 -6.34 -24.15
C ASN A 97 14.57 -5.63 -23.01
N GLU A 98 14.77 -4.33 -22.82
CA GLU A 98 14.07 -3.57 -21.78
C GLU A 98 12.56 -3.49 -22.06
N ILE A 99 12.16 -3.34 -23.34
CA ILE A 99 10.75 -3.43 -23.75
C ILE A 99 10.17 -4.80 -23.39
N ALA A 100 10.88 -5.89 -23.72
CA ALA A 100 10.47 -7.24 -23.37
C ALA A 100 10.38 -7.46 -21.85
N GLU A 101 11.31 -6.91 -21.07
CA GLU A 101 11.29 -6.95 -19.61
C GLU A 101 10.08 -6.21 -19.02
N ILE A 102 9.67 -5.06 -19.57
CA ILE A 102 8.46 -4.34 -19.17
C ILE A 102 7.19 -5.14 -19.52
N LEU A 103 7.13 -5.71 -20.73
CA LEU A 103 6.01 -6.57 -21.14
C LEU A 103 5.90 -7.80 -20.23
N TYR A 104 7.02 -8.43 -19.91
CA TYR A 104 7.09 -9.54 -18.95
C TYR A 104 6.64 -9.09 -17.56
N LEU A 105 7.08 -7.93 -17.08
CA LEU A 105 6.68 -7.37 -15.79
C LEU A 105 5.16 -7.23 -15.69
N PHE A 106 4.51 -6.72 -16.72
CA PHE A 106 3.04 -6.60 -16.76
C PHE A 106 2.32 -7.94 -16.89
N HIS A 107 2.88 -8.89 -17.64
CA HIS A 107 2.26 -10.20 -17.86
C HIS A 107 2.42 -11.14 -16.65
N ALA A 108 3.65 -11.29 -16.17
CA ALA A 108 4.01 -12.20 -15.09
C ALA A 108 3.86 -11.58 -13.69
N ASN A 109 3.58 -10.27 -13.61
CA ASN A 109 3.46 -9.50 -12.37
C ASN A 109 4.70 -9.55 -11.46
N LYS A 110 5.89 -9.65 -12.06
CA LYS A 110 7.19 -9.66 -11.40
C LYS A 110 8.29 -9.18 -12.34
N GLY A 111 9.30 -8.51 -11.82
CA GLY A 111 10.47 -8.13 -12.61
C GLY A 111 11.26 -9.36 -13.06
N LEU A 112 11.82 -9.30 -14.27
CA LEU A 112 12.77 -10.33 -14.71
C LEU A 112 14.10 -10.17 -13.97
N LYS A 113 14.60 -8.93 -13.91
CA LYS A 113 15.79 -8.54 -13.13
C LYS A 113 15.42 -7.54 -12.03
N SER A 114 14.65 -6.51 -12.40
CA SER A 114 14.19 -5.45 -11.51
C SER A 114 12.86 -4.90 -12.01
N ALA A 115 12.09 -4.27 -11.13
CA ALA A 115 10.95 -3.43 -11.51
C ALA A 115 11.37 -1.96 -11.79
N PHE A 116 12.64 -1.63 -11.56
CA PHE A 116 13.20 -0.30 -11.74
C PHE A 116 14.18 -0.27 -12.91
N PHE A 117 13.84 0.52 -13.92
CA PHE A 117 14.58 0.69 -15.16
C PHE A 117 15.37 1.99 -15.10
N TYR A 118 16.68 1.90 -15.28
CA TYR A 118 17.58 3.05 -15.24
C TYR A 118 17.16 4.13 -16.25
N LYS A 119 16.83 3.76 -17.49
CA LYS A 119 16.41 4.75 -18.51
C LYS A 119 15.08 5.42 -18.19
N LEU A 120 14.15 4.71 -17.56
CA LEU A 120 12.86 5.32 -17.21
C LEU A 120 12.95 6.22 -15.97
N GLN A 121 13.95 6.00 -15.12
CA GLN A 121 14.05 6.63 -13.79
C GLN A 121 12.74 6.48 -12.98
N ASN A 122 12.05 5.35 -13.16
CA ASN A 122 10.72 5.12 -12.60
C ASN A 122 10.77 4.99 -11.07
N ASN A 123 9.79 5.58 -10.38
CA ASN A 123 9.64 5.49 -8.93
C ASN A 123 8.62 4.43 -8.51
N TYR A 124 7.69 4.07 -9.40
CA TYR A 124 6.57 3.20 -9.10
C TYR A 124 6.28 2.23 -10.24
N VAL A 125 5.83 1.03 -9.86
CA VAL A 125 5.13 0.12 -10.77
C VAL A 125 3.87 -0.34 -10.06
N PHE A 126 2.71 -0.10 -10.67
CA PHE A 126 1.43 -0.56 -10.15
C PHE A 126 0.96 -1.76 -10.95
N LEU A 127 0.66 -2.84 -10.24
CA LEU A 127 0.13 -4.07 -10.80
C LEU A 127 -1.13 -4.49 -10.04
N ARG A 128 -2.19 -4.79 -10.79
CA ARG A 128 -3.40 -5.39 -10.26
C ARG A 128 -3.40 -6.87 -10.60
N LEU A 129 -3.33 -7.71 -9.58
CA LEU A 129 -3.30 -9.15 -9.75
C LEU A 129 -4.70 -9.72 -10.04
N PRO A 130 -4.80 -10.88 -10.71
CA PRO A 130 -6.09 -11.53 -11.00
C PRO A 130 -6.93 -11.83 -9.75
N ASN A 131 -6.28 -12.13 -8.62
CA ASN A 131 -6.93 -12.40 -7.33
C ASN A 131 -7.40 -11.13 -6.57
N GLY A 132 -7.32 -9.96 -7.20
CA GLY A 132 -7.76 -8.69 -6.63
C GLY A 132 -6.73 -7.99 -5.73
N LEU A 133 -5.56 -8.59 -5.49
CA LEU A 133 -4.46 -7.90 -4.81
C LEU A 133 -3.90 -6.77 -5.67
N LEU A 134 -3.49 -5.70 -5.00
CA LEU A 134 -2.68 -4.66 -5.61
C LEU A 134 -1.24 -4.89 -5.20
N LYS A 135 -0.33 -4.93 -6.17
CA LYS A 135 1.10 -5.01 -5.97
C LYS A 135 1.70 -3.71 -6.48
N VAL A 136 2.37 -2.97 -5.60
CA VAL A 136 3.04 -1.72 -5.97
C VAL A 136 4.50 -1.80 -5.60
N PHE A 137 5.37 -1.69 -6.60
CA PHE A 137 6.79 -1.48 -6.40
C PHE A 137 7.03 -0.01 -6.08
N TYR A 138 7.80 0.24 -5.04
CA TYR A 138 8.13 1.59 -4.58
C TYR A 138 9.64 1.74 -4.59
N ARG A 139 10.19 2.73 -5.31
CA ARG A 139 11.64 2.98 -5.24
C ARG A 139 12.07 3.28 -3.80
N PHE A 140 11.21 3.99 -3.07
CA PHE A 140 11.34 4.23 -1.64
C PHE A 140 10.08 3.71 -0.93
N VAL A 141 10.21 2.66 -0.12
CA VAL A 141 9.08 2.00 0.55
C VAL A 141 8.25 2.96 1.42
N SER A 142 8.88 4.01 1.97
CA SER A 142 8.22 5.05 2.78
C SER A 142 7.13 5.81 2.02
N HIS A 143 7.17 5.83 0.68
CA HIS A 143 6.11 6.43 -0.15
C HIS A 143 4.75 5.72 0.03
N PHE A 144 4.72 4.52 0.62
CA PHE A 144 3.46 3.85 0.97
C PHE A 144 2.78 4.45 2.20
N TYR A 145 3.49 5.18 3.07
CA TYR A 145 2.97 5.59 4.37
C TYR A 145 1.79 6.56 4.25
N SER A 146 1.85 7.52 3.32
CA SER A 146 0.74 8.42 2.99
C SER A 146 -0.53 7.66 2.62
N ARG A 147 -0.41 6.66 1.74
CA ARG A 147 -1.49 5.77 1.30
C ARG A 147 -2.07 4.98 2.46
N PHE A 148 -1.21 4.43 3.31
CA PHE A 148 -1.65 3.70 4.50
C PHE A 148 -2.42 4.61 5.47
N GLN A 149 -1.89 5.80 5.77
CA GLN A 149 -2.54 6.79 6.65
C GLN A 149 -3.92 7.18 6.14
N ARG A 150 -4.04 7.53 4.85
CA ARG A 150 -5.31 7.92 4.22
C ARG A 150 -6.35 6.81 4.36
N VAL A 151 -6.00 5.58 3.99
CA VAL A 151 -6.98 4.47 4.02
C VAL A 151 -7.37 4.13 5.46
N ILE A 152 -6.43 4.07 6.39
CA ILE A 152 -6.75 3.81 7.81
C ILE A 152 -7.67 4.89 8.39
N GLN A 153 -7.37 6.16 8.12
CA GLN A 153 -8.23 7.27 8.52
C GLN A 153 -9.63 7.13 7.92
N ALA A 154 -9.75 6.88 6.61
CA ALA A 154 -11.03 6.72 5.94
C ALA A 154 -11.85 5.55 6.51
N ARG A 155 -11.21 4.41 6.80
CA ARG A 155 -11.87 3.26 7.44
C ARG A 155 -12.34 3.57 8.86
N MET A 156 -11.54 4.29 9.63
CA MET A 156 -11.94 4.73 10.97
C MET A 156 -13.06 5.76 10.94
N VAL A 157 -13.07 6.70 9.99
CA VAL A 157 -14.21 7.62 9.77
C VAL A 157 -15.48 6.82 9.52
N ALA A 158 -15.42 5.80 8.66
CA ALA A 158 -16.57 4.95 8.37
C ALA A 158 -17.04 4.18 9.62
N LEU A 159 -16.09 3.64 10.39
CA LEU A 159 -16.36 2.87 11.61
C LEU A 159 -17.02 3.73 12.70
N VAL A 160 -16.42 4.87 13.05
CA VAL A 160 -16.91 5.81 14.08
C VAL A 160 -18.32 6.34 13.76
N ASN A 161 -18.64 6.48 12.47
CA ASN A 161 -19.91 7.03 12.00
C ASN A 161 -20.95 5.96 11.60
N GLU A 162 -20.66 4.67 11.78
CA GLU A 162 -21.53 3.57 11.33
C GLU A 162 -22.94 3.67 11.95
N SER A 163 -23.03 3.85 13.27
CA SER A 163 -24.31 4.03 13.96
C SER A 163 -24.89 5.44 13.77
N ARG A 164 -24.04 6.48 13.75
CA ARG A 164 -24.47 7.89 13.62
C ARG A 164 -25.23 8.16 12.33
N SER A 165 -24.85 7.49 11.25
CA SER A 165 -25.53 7.62 9.96
C SER A 165 -26.96 7.08 9.97
N LEU A 166 -27.28 6.11 10.83
CA LEU A 166 -28.62 5.55 10.95
C LEU A 166 -29.56 6.44 11.77
N PHE A 167 -28.99 7.23 12.69
CA PHE A 167 -29.73 8.10 13.61
C PHE A 167 -29.65 9.59 13.25
N PHE A 168 -29.27 9.95 12.02
CA PHE A 168 -29.13 11.33 11.54
C PHE A 168 -28.30 12.25 12.46
N MET A 169 -27.35 11.67 13.20
CA MET A 169 -26.48 12.41 14.09
C MET A 169 -25.39 13.14 13.30
N ARG A 170 -24.86 14.23 13.86
CA ARG A 170 -23.68 14.90 13.31
C ARG A 170 -22.52 13.91 13.19
N LYS A 171 -21.93 13.84 11.99
CA LYS A 171 -20.76 13.00 11.72
C LYS A 171 -19.54 13.51 12.48
N GLU A 172 -18.82 12.59 13.09
CA GLU A 172 -17.53 12.85 13.70
C GLU A 172 -16.43 12.84 12.63
N LYS A 173 -15.44 13.70 12.85
CA LYS A 173 -14.19 13.70 12.09
C LYS A 173 -13.16 12.84 12.81
N VAL A 174 -12.28 12.21 12.03
CA VAL A 174 -11.14 11.45 12.53
C VAL A 174 -9.87 12.16 12.10
N ASN A 175 -8.96 12.43 13.04
CA ASN A 175 -7.66 13.02 12.71
C ASN A 175 -6.80 12.04 11.89
N PRO A 176 -5.88 12.53 11.03
CA PRO A 176 -4.96 11.65 10.32
C PRO A 176 -4.16 10.75 11.27
N LEU A 177 -3.85 9.53 10.83
CA LEU A 177 -2.98 8.63 11.58
C LEU A 177 -1.57 9.25 11.63
N PRO A 178 -0.96 9.48 12.82
CA PRO A 178 0.38 10.05 12.92
C PRO A 178 1.45 9.17 12.27
N LEU A 179 2.44 9.81 11.61
CA LEU A 179 3.54 9.10 10.93
C LEU A 179 4.31 8.17 11.88
N ASN A 180 4.58 8.61 13.10
CA ASN A 180 5.30 7.81 14.09
C ASN A 180 4.58 6.50 14.45
N ILE A 181 3.25 6.43 14.32
CA ILE A 181 2.49 5.18 14.50
C ILE A 181 2.65 4.29 13.27
N VAL A 182 2.64 4.86 12.07
CA VAL A 182 2.90 4.11 10.82
C VAL A 182 4.29 3.48 10.86
N GLU A 183 5.31 4.24 11.28
CA GLU A 183 6.68 3.77 11.41
C GLU A 183 6.82 2.63 12.42
N GLN A 184 6.02 2.62 13.50
CA GLN A 184 5.98 1.51 14.45
C GLN A 184 5.27 0.26 13.88
N ILE A 185 4.29 0.44 12.99
CA ILE A 185 3.60 -0.68 12.32
C ILE A 185 4.42 -1.22 11.15
N ALA A 186 5.23 -0.39 10.49
CA ALA A 186 5.93 -0.74 9.26
C ALA A 186 6.79 -2.03 9.34
N PRO A 187 7.50 -2.33 10.44
CA PRO A 187 8.21 -3.61 10.59
C PRO A 187 7.28 -4.83 10.49
N LEU A 188 6.01 -4.70 10.85
CA LEU A 188 5.03 -5.80 10.76
C LEU A 188 4.60 -6.09 9.31
N PHE A 189 4.83 -5.16 8.37
CA PHE A 189 4.48 -5.37 6.97
C PHE A 189 5.26 -6.53 6.34
N SER A 190 6.52 -6.79 6.75
CA SER A 190 7.29 -7.93 6.23
C SER A 190 6.70 -9.29 6.59
N ARG A 191 5.85 -9.33 7.63
CA ARG A 191 5.19 -10.54 8.11
C ARG A 191 3.74 -10.68 7.62
N GLY A 192 3.27 -9.80 6.73
CA GLY A 192 1.90 -9.84 6.22
C GLY A 192 0.86 -9.56 7.31
N ILE A 193 0.51 -8.29 7.49
CA ILE A 193 -0.42 -7.85 8.53
C ILE A 193 -1.85 -7.74 8.00
N LYS A 194 -2.79 -8.19 8.83
CA LYS A 194 -4.23 -7.92 8.71
C LYS A 194 -4.63 -6.82 9.68
N ILE A 195 -5.29 -5.79 9.16
CA ILE A 195 -5.93 -4.74 9.96
C ILE A 195 -7.43 -5.03 9.99
N ASN A 196 -7.93 -5.46 11.14
CA ASN A 196 -9.17 -6.19 11.27
C ASN A 196 -10.36 -5.29 11.64
N PHE A 197 -10.79 -4.42 10.72
CA PHE A 197 -11.93 -3.54 10.98
C PHE A 197 -13.25 -4.30 11.19
N VAL A 198 -13.38 -5.53 10.68
CA VAL A 198 -14.58 -6.36 10.91
C VAL A 198 -14.75 -6.64 12.41
N GLN A 199 -13.68 -7.03 13.08
CA GLN A 199 -13.67 -7.31 14.52
C GLN A 199 -13.33 -6.08 15.38
N ALA A 200 -13.54 -4.86 14.87
CA ALA A 200 -13.33 -3.66 15.66
C ALA A 200 -14.35 -3.54 16.82
N ILE A 201 -13.84 -3.22 18.01
CA ILE A 201 -14.61 -3.15 19.26
C ILE A 201 -14.70 -1.70 19.72
N GLN A 202 -15.89 -1.28 20.16
CA GLN A 202 -16.10 0.01 20.81
C GLN A 202 -16.22 -0.16 22.32
N THR A 203 -15.42 0.59 23.08
CA THR A 203 -15.50 0.68 24.54
C THR A 203 -15.53 2.15 24.95
N GLY A 204 -16.72 2.68 25.25
CA GLY A 204 -16.88 4.11 25.51
C GLY A 204 -16.53 4.95 24.27
N THR A 205 -15.52 5.81 24.40
CA THR A 205 -15.02 6.67 23.30
C THR A 205 -13.89 6.01 22.50
N TYR A 206 -13.42 4.84 22.92
CA TYR A 206 -12.34 4.12 22.27
C TYR A 206 -12.87 3.16 21.22
N TRP A 207 -12.31 3.25 20.01
CA TRP A 207 -12.43 2.24 18.97
C TRP A 207 -11.12 1.47 18.87
N LYS A 208 -11.16 0.17 19.12
CA LYS A 208 -10.01 -0.74 19.04
C LYS A 208 -10.13 -1.61 17.79
N VAL A 209 -9.16 -1.49 16.88
CA VAL A 209 -9.07 -2.31 15.67
C VAL A 209 -7.96 -3.33 15.84
N PRO A 210 -8.27 -4.64 15.90
CA PRO A 210 -7.24 -5.66 16.07
C PRO A 210 -6.26 -5.71 14.90
N LEU A 211 -5.01 -6.05 15.22
CA LEU A 211 -3.93 -6.34 14.29
C LEU A 211 -3.57 -7.83 14.39
N ASN A 212 -3.42 -8.50 13.26
CA ASN A 212 -3.04 -9.92 13.20
C ASN A 212 -1.91 -10.13 12.18
N ILE A 213 -1.03 -11.09 12.44
CA ILE A 213 -0.08 -11.60 11.43
C ILE A 213 -0.74 -12.76 10.69
N ILE A 214 -0.82 -12.66 9.38
CA ILE A 214 -1.38 -13.70 8.51
C ILE A 214 -0.45 -14.07 7.35
N GLU A 215 0.76 -13.51 7.29
CA GLU A 215 1.78 -13.81 6.28
C GLU A 215 1.22 -13.69 4.85
N ASP A 216 1.27 -14.76 4.07
CA ASP A 216 0.66 -14.85 2.74
C ASP A 216 -0.63 -15.72 2.73
N GLU A 217 -1.13 -16.13 3.91
CA GLU A 217 -2.34 -16.93 4.06
C GLU A 217 -3.61 -16.07 3.92
N LEU A 218 -3.88 -15.65 2.69
CA LEU A 218 -4.96 -14.72 2.34
C LEU A 218 -6.38 -15.24 2.65
N THR A 219 -6.56 -16.52 2.95
CA THR A 219 -7.80 -17.11 3.46
C THR A 219 -8.14 -16.59 4.85
N LEU A 220 -7.14 -16.30 5.69
CA LEU A 220 -7.33 -15.74 7.03
C LEU A 220 -7.81 -14.28 7.01
N LEU A 221 -7.68 -13.58 5.87
CA LEU A 221 -8.13 -12.20 5.74
C LEU A 221 -9.64 -12.05 5.94
N THR A 222 -10.42 -13.05 5.51
CA THR A 222 -11.90 -13.05 5.64
C THR A 222 -12.41 -13.81 6.86
N GLN A 223 -11.56 -14.60 7.52
CA GLN A 223 -11.92 -15.35 8.71
C GLN A 223 -11.85 -14.45 9.95
N ASP A 224 -12.70 -14.68 10.93
CA ASP A 224 -12.52 -14.08 12.25
C ASP A 224 -11.30 -14.71 12.94
N GLN A 225 -10.65 -13.92 13.77
CA GLN A 225 -9.49 -14.32 14.56
C GLN A 225 -9.88 -14.36 16.03
N VAL A 226 -9.39 -15.35 16.76
CA VAL A 226 -9.62 -15.42 18.20
C VAL A 226 -8.75 -14.40 18.92
N PRO A 227 -9.12 -13.92 20.13
CA PRO A 227 -8.39 -12.85 20.81
C PRO A 227 -6.89 -13.09 20.98
N LYS A 228 -6.48 -14.35 21.21
CA LYS A 228 -5.06 -14.75 21.35
C LYS A 228 -4.21 -14.62 20.08
N GLU A 229 -4.84 -14.43 18.91
CA GLU A 229 -4.15 -14.24 17.62
C GLU A 229 -3.92 -12.75 17.33
N HIS A 230 -4.48 -11.84 18.15
CA HIS A 230 -4.23 -10.41 18.01
C HIS A 230 -2.83 -10.10 18.54
N ILE A 231 -2.01 -9.46 17.72
CA ILE A 231 -0.68 -8.98 18.12
C ILE A 231 -0.73 -7.55 18.68
N GLY A 232 -1.93 -6.99 18.79
CA GLY A 232 -2.17 -5.64 19.24
C GLY A 232 -3.41 -5.01 18.64
N PHE A 233 -3.57 -3.72 18.92
CA PHE A 233 -4.70 -2.91 18.49
C PHE A 233 -4.22 -1.54 18.01
N LEU A 234 -4.79 -1.11 16.89
CA LEU A 234 -4.81 0.30 16.54
C LEU A 234 -6.03 0.94 17.19
N VAL A 235 -5.79 1.92 18.07
CA VAL A 235 -6.83 2.52 18.92
C VAL A 235 -7.05 3.98 18.55
N TYR A 236 -8.31 4.37 18.43
CA TYR A 236 -8.73 5.77 18.26
C TYR A 236 -9.68 6.20 19.37
N ASP A 237 -9.35 7.28 20.08
CA ASP A 237 -10.23 7.92 21.06
C ASP A 237 -10.99 9.07 20.39
N THR A 238 -12.31 8.97 20.30
CA THR A 238 -13.15 10.00 19.67
C THR A 238 -13.25 11.29 20.48
N ASN A 239 -13.04 11.22 21.80
CA ASN A 239 -13.06 12.41 22.67
C ASN A 239 -11.76 13.19 22.55
N ALA A 240 -10.62 12.52 22.72
CA ALA A 240 -9.31 13.14 22.57
C ALA A 240 -8.87 13.36 21.10
N GLN A 241 -9.60 12.78 20.15
CA GLN A 241 -9.27 12.73 18.73
C GLN A 241 -7.84 12.25 18.45
N ARG A 242 -7.41 11.22 19.19
CA ARG A 242 -6.02 10.77 19.24
C ARG A 242 -5.91 9.29 18.89
N TRP A 243 -4.87 8.98 18.12
CA TRP A 243 -4.45 7.61 17.84
C TRP A 243 -3.46 7.11 18.87
N THR A 244 -3.56 5.83 19.23
CA THR A 244 -2.58 5.09 20.01
C THR A 244 -2.40 3.71 19.37
N LEU A 245 -1.18 3.18 19.45
CA LEU A 245 -0.87 1.81 19.09
C LEU A 245 -0.62 1.02 20.37
N GLU A 246 -1.36 -0.06 20.58
CA GLU A 246 -1.21 -0.99 21.69
C GLU A 246 -0.69 -2.31 21.11
N LEU A 247 0.61 -2.56 21.13
CA LEU A 247 1.16 -3.87 20.72
C LEU A 247 1.27 -4.78 21.94
N GLU A 248 0.92 -6.05 21.76
CA GLU A 248 1.28 -7.06 22.75
C GLU A 248 2.79 -7.25 22.70
N VAL A 249 3.44 -7.36 23.86
CA VAL A 249 4.85 -7.72 23.90
C VAL A 249 4.94 -9.14 23.36
N ILE A 250 5.40 -9.27 22.11
CA ILE A 250 5.77 -10.56 21.55
C ILE A 250 7.07 -10.95 22.25
N GLU A 251 6.97 -11.61 23.42
CA GLU A 251 8.11 -12.31 24.00
C GLU A 251 8.47 -13.45 23.02
N ASP A 252 9.65 -13.31 22.41
CA ASP A 252 10.35 -14.23 21.52
C ASP A 252 9.83 -14.40 20.08
N ILE A 253 10.60 -13.88 19.11
CA ILE A 253 11.67 -14.60 18.37
C ILE A 253 12.30 -13.57 17.41
N ASP A 254 13.46 -13.02 17.78
CA ASP A 254 14.66 -12.95 16.93
C ASP A 254 15.81 -12.21 17.63
N ASP A 255 16.38 -12.88 18.64
CA ASP A 255 17.77 -12.65 19.08
C ASP A 255 18.78 -13.33 18.12
N PHE A 256 18.30 -13.86 16.97
CA PHE A 256 19.13 -14.54 15.97
C PHE A 256 19.60 -13.60 14.84
N GLU A 257 18.75 -12.68 14.37
CA GLU A 257 19.17 -11.71 13.34
C GLU A 257 20.18 -10.67 13.87
N LEU A 258 20.05 -10.23 15.13
CA LEU A 258 20.99 -9.29 15.76
C LEU A 258 22.39 -9.89 15.98
N ARG A 259 22.51 -11.21 16.13
CA ARG A 259 23.80 -11.91 16.23
C ARG A 259 24.46 -12.12 14.86
N SER A 260 23.67 -12.30 13.80
CA SER A 260 24.19 -12.45 12.43
C SER A 260 24.74 -11.15 11.82
N GLN A 261 24.42 -9.97 12.39
CA GLN A 261 24.96 -8.68 11.95
C GLN A 261 26.17 -8.19 12.75
N GLY A 262 26.68 -8.98 13.70
CA GLY A 262 27.96 -8.69 14.37
C GLY A 262 28.00 -7.41 15.21
N VAL A 263 26.86 -6.96 15.77
CA VAL A 263 26.78 -5.68 16.50
C VAL A 263 26.93 -5.83 18.03
N ILE A 264 27.07 -7.04 18.57
CA ILE A 264 27.34 -7.23 20.01
C ILE A 264 28.56 -8.14 20.20
N SER A 265 29.71 -7.55 20.52
CA SER A 265 30.82 -8.29 21.11
C SER A 265 30.49 -8.61 22.56
N SER A 266 30.40 -9.89 22.89
CA SER A 266 30.42 -10.36 24.27
C SER A 266 31.75 -9.98 24.93
N SER A 267 31.76 -8.98 25.80
CA SER A 267 32.81 -8.82 26.80
C SER A 267 32.26 -9.30 28.14
N VAL A 268 32.52 -10.57 28.44
CA VAL A 268 32.51 -11.12 29.79
C VAL A 268 33.98 -11.42 30.12
N ASP A 269 34.34 -11.11 31.37
CA ASP A 269 35.59 -11.40 32.09
C ASP A 269 36.71 -10.33 32.10
N ALA A 270 36.65 -9.42 33.08
CA ALA A 270 37.55 -9.39 34.26
C ALA A 270 37.08 -8.32 35.27
#